data_AF-A0A820BE98-F1
#
_entry.id   AF-A0A820BE98-F1
#
_cell.length_a   1.000
_cell.length_b   1.000
_cell.length_c   1.000
_cell.angle_alpha   90.00
_cell.angle_beta   90.00
_cell.angle_gamma   90.00
#
_symmetry.space_group_name_H-M   'P 1'
#
loop_
_entity.id
_entity.type
_entity.pdbx_description
1 polymer ?
#
loop_
_entity_poly.entity_id
_entity_poly.type
_entity_poly.pdbx_seq_one_letter_code
_entity_poly.pdbx_strand_id
1 'polypeptide(L)'
;FWHSQLERYNIECSLSIPVDRQRSTTNQQRSGLASIAEIIFDNELCTSFLNYASSHHLTLFQLGLSVFYVFLFKLTHGETDLCIGSINANRYRNELQNLIGMFVSTLPYRVELDLHWSFDELVQHVREKCLSILEHSHYPLQHILGDNRLNQSNISFLETMFDFVNVSKDVEYLCLSGANLERISLEQSLEMSKFDFSLTFEYNPSSDNKRLLCRCVCSKNQLFQK
;
A
#
# COMPACT_ATOMS: atom_id res chain seq x y z
N PHE A 1 -7.88 -10.28 -18.32
CA PHE A 1 -7.33 -9.08 -17.67
C PHE A 1 -6.11 -9.41 -16.80
N TRP A 2 -6.25 -10.17 -15.71
CA TRP A 2 -5.13 -10.40 -14.79
C TRP A 2 -3.91 -11.10 -15.41
N HIS A 3 -4.14 -12.07 -16.30
CA HIS A 3 -3.04 -12.69 -17.07
C HIS A 3 -2.26 -11.70 -17.92
N SER A 4 -2.93 -10.79 -18.64
CA SER A 4 -2.26 -9.78 -19.44
C SER A 4 -1.59 -8.71 -18.57
N GLN A 5 -2.20 -8.36 -17.44
CA GLN A 5 -1.64 -7.36 -16.52
C GLN A 5 -0.34 -7.83 -15.85
N LEU A 6 -0.22 -9.13 -15.56
CA LEU A 6 0.97 -9.73 -14.95
C LEU A 6 1.85 -10.50 -15.96
N GLU A 7 1.56 -10.37 -17.26
CA GLU A 7 2.31 -11.08 -18.30
C GLU A 7 3.76 -10.61 -18.31
N ARG A 8 4.73 -11.53 -18.28
CA ARG A 8 6.19 -11.24 -18.23
C ARG A 8 6.69 -10.56 -16.96
N TYR A 9 5.83 -10.30 -15.98
CA TYR A 9 6.30 -9.84 -14.68
C TYR A 9 7.17 -10.92 -14.04
N ASN A 10 8.40 -10.57 -13.66
CA ASN A 10 9.32 -11.53 -13.07
C ASN A 10 9.01 -11.74 -11.58
N ILE A 11 8.03 -12.61 -11.32
CA ILE A 11 7.52 -12.94 -9.98
C ILE A 11 8.59 -13.59 -9.08
N GLU A 12 9.58 -14.25 -9.68
CA GLU A 12 10.66 -14.90 -8.93
C GLU A 12 11.80 -13.93 -8.57
N CYS A 13 11.83 -12.74 -9.19
CA CYS A 13 12.82 -11.72 -8.87
C CYS A 13 12.32 -10.86 -7.71
N SER A 14 13.10 -10.83 -6.63
CA SER A 14 12.88 -9.91 -5.54
C SER A 14 13.25 -8.50 -5.99
N LEU A 15 12.43 -7.53 -5.59
CA LEU A 15 12.68 -6.12 -5.83
C LEU A 15 14.04 -5.75 -5.23
N SER A 16 14.84 -5.00 -5.99
CA SER A 16 16.23 -4.66 -5.62
C SER A 16 16.32 -3.55 -4.55
N ILE A 17 15.50 -3.65 -3.50
CA ILE A 17 15.51 -2.75 -2.34
C ILE A 17 16.86 -2.89 -1.62
N PRO A 18 17.53 -1.79 -1.24
CA PRO A 18 18.74 -1.85 -0.45
C PRO A 18 18.41 -2.48 0.90
N VAL A 19 19.07 -3.59 1.24
CA VAL A 19 18.88 -4.30 2.51
C VAL A 19 20.17 -4.31 3.30
N ASP A 20 20.07 -4.12 4.61
CA ASP A 20 21.21 -4.24 5.53
C ASP A 20 21.56 -5.72 5.82
N ARG A 21 20.59 -6.63 5.64
CA ARG A 21 20.73 -8.06 5.86
C ARG A 21 20.20 -8.86 4.68
N GLN A 22 20.98 -9.83 4.22
CA GLN A 22 20.51 -10.84 3.28
C GLN A 22 19.43 -11.71 3.92
N ARG A 23 18.38 -12.02 3.15
CA ARG A 23 17.29 -12.89 3.59
C ARG A 23 17.83 -14.30 3.83
N SER A 24 17.64 -14.84 5.04
CA SER A 24 18.03 -16.22 5.34
C SER A 24 17.21 -17.19 4.48
N THR A 25 17.89 -18.06 3.73
CA THR A 25 17.26 -19.09 2.88
C THR A 25 16.48 -20.13 3.68
N THR A 26 16.72 -20.23 4.99
CA THR A 26 16.12 -21.22 5.90
C THR A 26 14.83 -20.71 6.56
N ASN A 27 14.66 -19.39 6.69
CA ASN A 27 13.44 -18.76 7.23
C ASN A 27 12.72 -18.00 6.12
N GLN A 28 11.88 -18.71 5.36
CA GLN A 28 11.01 -18.14 4.33
C GLN A 28 9.86 -17.27 4.90
N GLN A 29 9.80 -17.06 6.22
CA GLN A 29 8.76 -16.23 6.83
C GLN A 29 9.06 -14.75 6.58
N ARG A 30 8.24 -14.15 5.69
CA ARG A 30 8.19 -12.69 5.46
C ARG A 30 7.57 -11.92 6.63
N SER A 31 6.92 -12.63 7.56
CA SER A 31 6.41 -12.07 8.81
C SER A 31 7.52 -11.95 9.85
N GLY A 32 7.77 -10.74 10.34
CA GLY A 32 8.75 -10.49 11.40
C GLY A 32 8.53 -9.15 12.10
N LEU A 33 9.34 -8.85 13.11
CA LEU A 33 9.28 -7.55 13.80
C LEU A 33 9.46 -6.42 12.79
N ALA A 34 8.63 -5.39 12.89
CA ALA A 34 8.67 -4.22 12.03
C ALA A 34 9.51 -3.11 12.67
N SER A 35 10.11 -2.30 11.80
CA SER A 35 10.58 -0.96 12.11
C SER A 35 9.67 0.04 11.42
N ILE A 36 9.36 1.13 12.11
CA ILE A 36 8.40 2.14 11.64
C ILE A 36 9.11 3.48 11.62
N ALA A 37 8.95 4.21 10.52
CA ALA A 37 9.32 5.61 10.44
C ALA A 37 8.08 6.42 10.06
N GLU A 38 7.78 7.44 10.85
CA GLU A 38 6.65 8.34 10.62
C GLU A 38 7.17 9.72 10.21
N ILE A 39 6.64 10.23 9.11
CA ILE A 39 6.98 11.54 8.56
C ILE A 39 5.69 12.36 8.48
N ILE A 40 5.63 13.43 9.26
CA ILE A 40 4.52 14.38 9.22
C ILE A 40 4.89 15.46 8.23
N PHE A 41 4.06 15.65 7.21
CA PHE A 41 4.26 16.74 6.26
C PHE A 41 3.74 18.05 6.83
N ASP A 42 4.41 19.14 6.47
CA ASP A 42 3.92 20.47 6.79
C ASP A 42 2.60 20.78 6.05
N ASN A 43 1.96 21.87 6.49
CA ASN A 43 0.65 22.26 5.98
C ASN A 43 0.73 22.73 4.51
N GLU A 44 1.86 23.31 4.10
CA GLU A 44 2.06 23.81 2.73
C GLU A 44 2.13 22.65 1.73
N LEU A 45 2.91 21.60 2.04
CA LEU A 45 3.00 20.41 1.22
C LEU A 45 1.67 19.64 1.22
N CYS A 46 1.02 19.51 2.37
CA CYS A 46 -0.31 18.90 2.48
C CYS A 46 -1.32 19.61 1.56
N THR A 47 -1.36 20.93 1.61
CA THR A 47 -2.25 21.76 0.77
C THR A 47 -1.92 21.61 -0.71
N SER A 48 -0.62 21.64 -1.06
CA SER A 48 -0.17 21.48 -2.44
C SER A 48 -0.51 20.08 -3.00
N PHE A 49 -0.35 19.04 -2.19
CA PHE A 49 -0.69 17.67 -2.55
C PHE A 49 -2.20 17.50 -2.82
N LEU A 50 -3.05 18.07 -1.96
CA LEU A 50 -4.50 18.08 -2.13
C LEU A 50 -4.92 18.87 -3.38
N ASN A 51 -4.32 20.04 -3.59
CA ASN A 51 -4.63 20.89 -4.73
C ASN A 51 -4.24 20.22 -6.05
N TYR A 52 -3.07 19.57 -6.10
CA TYR A 52 -2.63 18.82 -7.27
C TYR A 52 -3.59 17.65 -7.58
N ALA A 53 -3.96 16.88 -6.56
CA ALA A 53 -4.93 15.80 -6.76
C ALA A 53 -6.26 16.33 -7.33
N SER A 54 -6.75 17.45 -6.78
CA SER A 54 -7.98 18.10 -7.24
C SER A 54 -7.88 18.62 -8.68
N SER A 55 -6.80 19.34 -9.02
CA SER A 55 -6.63 19.95 -10.34
C SER A 55 -6.46 18.94 -11.47
N HIS A 56 -5.91 17.75 -11.16
CA HIS A 56 -5.73 16.66 -12.13
C HIS A 56 -6.86 15.61 -12.07
N HIS A 57 -7.91 15.85 -11.27
CA HIS A 57 -9.05 14.93 -11.07
C HIS A 57 -8.64 13.53 -10.60
N LEU A 58 -7.74 13.48 -9.61
CA LEU A 58 -7.18 12.26 -9.03
C LEU A 58 -7.71 12.04 -7.62
N THR A 59 -7.75 10.78 -7.20
CA THR A 59 -7.84 10.46 -5.78
C THR A 59 -6.47 10.61 -5.10
N LEU A 60 -6.46 10.87 -3.80
CA LEU A 60 -5.21 10.95 -3.03
C LEU A 60 -4.46 9.61 -3.02
N PHE A 61 -5.19 8.50 -3.12
CA PHE A 61 -4.61 7.18 -3.33
C PHE A 61 -3.82 7.10 -4.63
N GLN A 62 -4.39 7.55 -5.76
CA GLN A 62 -3.71 7.51 -7.07
C GLN A 62 -2.45 8.36 -7.07
N LEU A 63 -2.53 9.57 -6.49
CA LEU A 63 -1.36 10.45 -6.37
C LEU A 63 -0.29 9.84 -5.46
N GLY A 64 -0.67 9.35 -4.28
CA GLY A 64 0.26 8.74 -3.33
C GLY A 64 0.91 7.47 -3.89
N LEU A 65 0.16 6.65 -4.62
CA LEU A 65 0.70 5.47 -5.31
C LEU A 65 1.71 5.86 -6.39
N SER A 66 1.45 6.94 -7.14
CA SER A 66 2.38 7.48 -8.14
C SER A 66 3.68 7.96 -7.49
N VAL A 67 3.59 8.68 -6.37
CA VAL A 67 4.75 9.07 -5.55
C VAL A 67 5.52 7.84 -5.08
N PHE A 68 4.82 6.77 -4.69
CA PHE A 68 5.45 5.55 -4.22
C PHE A 68 6.17 4.78 -5.34
N TYR A 69 5.64 4.74 -6.57
CA TYR A 69 6.38 4.23 -7.73
C TYR A 69 7.69 4.99 -7.96
N VAL A 70 7.65 6.33 -7.92
CA VAL A 70 8.87 7.15 -8.06
C VAL A 70 9.85 6.89 -6.92
N PHE A 71 9.34 6.74 -5.70
CA PHE A 71 10.16 6.41 -4.54
C PHE A 71 10.84 5.05 -4.70
N LEU A 72 10.10 4.00 -5.08
CA LEU A 72 10.66 2.67 -5.32
C LEU A 72 11.65 2.69 -6.46
N PHE A 73 11.34 3.32 -7.60
CA PHE A 73 12.26 3.47 -8.73
C PHE A 73 13.61 4.05 -8.30
N LYS A 74 13.60 5.10 -7.47
CA LYS A 74 14.83 5.70 -6.93
C LYS A 74 15.52 4.79 -5.92
N LEU A 75 14.75 4.10 -5.10
CA LEU A 75 15.25 3.21 -4.05
C LEU A 75 15.92 1.95 -4.65
N THR A 76 15.39 1.41 -5.73
CA THR A 76 15.84 0.19 -6.43
C THR A 76 16.86 0.48 -7.54
N HIS A 77 17.49 1.67 -7.51
CA HIS A 77 18.49 2.08 -8.49
C HIS A 77 18.03 2.02 -9.95
N GLY A 78 16.74 2.30 -10.21
CA GLY A 78 16.21 2.48 -11.56
C GLY A 78 15.39 1.31 -12.10
N GLU A 79 14.90 0.41 -11.25
CA GLU A 79 14.01 -0.68 -11.67
C GLU A 79 12.67 -0.11 -12.18
N THR A 80 12.31 -0.42 -13.42
CA THR A 80 11.15 0.18 -14.11
C THR A 80 9.89 -0.69 -14.07
N ASP A 81 10.00 -2.01 -13.92
CA ASP A 81 8.84 -2.90 -13.85
C ASP A 81 8.48 -3.18 -12.39
N LEU A 82 7.56 -2.38 -11.84
CA LEU A 82 7.23 -2.38 -10.42
C LEU A 82 5.82 -2.92 -10.19
N CYS A 83 5.67 -3.86 -9.26
CA CYS A 83 4.38 -4.35 -8.80
C CYS A 83 4.17 -4.06 -7.30
N ILE A 84 3.21 -3.21 -7.01
CA ILE A 84 2.86 -2.77 -5.66
C ILE A 84 1.52 -3.39 -5.28
N GLY A 85 1.45 -4.01 -4.11
CA GLY A 85 0.19 -4.52 -3.59
C GLY A 85 -0.62 -3.41 -2.90
N SER A 86 -1.94 -3.44 -3.02
CA SER A 86 -2.80 -2.63 -2.18
C SER A 86 -4.03 -3.39 -1.74
N ILE A 87 -4.56 -3.01 -0.58
CA ILE A 87 -5.68 -3.66 0.07
C ILE A 87 -6.97 -2.96 -0.37
N ASN A 88 -7.89 -3.75 -0.92
CA ASN A 88 -9.21 -3.28 -1.28
C ASN A 88 -10.27 -3.92 -0.37
N ALA A 89 -11.08 -3.08 0.29
CA ALA A 89 -12.13 -3.55 1.19
C ALA A 89 -13.28 -4.30 0.48
N ASN A 90 -13.49 -4.07 -0.83
CA ASN A 90 -14.60 -4.63 -1.63
C ASN A 90 -16.01 -4.41 -1.02
N ARG A 91 -16.20 -3.34 -0.24
CA ARG A 91 -17.50 -2.98 0.36
C ARG A 91 -18.25 -1.91 -0.43
N TYR A 92 -18.27 -2.05 -1.76
CA TYR A 92 -18.86 -1.05 -2.66
C TYR A 92 -20.39 -0.97 -2.61
N ARG A 93 -21.03 -2.08 -2.22
CA ARG A 93 -22.49 -2.16 -2.09
C ARG A 93 -22.88 -1.82 -0.66
N ASN A 94 -23.93 -1.02 -0.49
CA ASN A 94 -24.39 -0.58 0.83
C ASN A 94 -24.74 -1.76 1.74
N GLU A 95 -25.27 -2.85 1.17
CA GLU A 95 -25.61 -4.07 1.90
C GLU A 95 -24.39 -4.74 2.53
N LEU A 96 -23.19 -4.53 2.00
CA LEU A 96 -21.95 -5.14 2.49
C LEU A 96 -21.23 -4.30 3.54
N GLN A 97 -21.57 -3.02 3.69
CA GLN A 97 -20.84 -2.11 4.57
C GLN A 97 -20.90 -2.54 6.04
N ASN A 98 -22.05 -3.05 6.48
CA ASN A 98 -22.32 -3.43 7.87
C ASN A 98 -22.20 -4.94 8.13
N LEU A 99 -21.80 -5.74 7.14
CA LEU A 99 -21.65 -7.18 7.31
C LEU A 99 -20.31 -7.52 7.95
N ILE A 100 -20.37 -8.45 8.90
CA ILE A 100 -19.18 -9.09 9.48
C ILE A 100 -18.76 -10.21 8.52
N GLY A 101 -17.58 -10.09 7.94
CA GLY A 101 -17.04 -11.06 6.99
C GLY A 101 -15.71 -10.62 6.39
N MET A 102 -15.00 -11.58 5.76
CA MET A 102 -13.73 -11.35 5.08
C MET A 102 -14.00 -10.95 3.62
N PHE A 103 -14.09 -9.64 3.37
CA PHE A 103 -14.30 -9.08 2.02
C PHE A 103 -13.02 -8.52 1.40
N VAL A 104 -11.99 -8.33 2.23
CA VAL A 104 -10.76 -7.69 1.83
C VAL A 104 -10.01 -8.53 0.80
N SER A 105 -9.59 -7.90 -0.30
CA SER A 105 -8.76 -8.50 -1.34
C SER A 105 -7.48 -7.69 -1.53
N THR A 106 -6.37 -8.36 -1.79
CA THR A 106 -5.12 -7.70 -2.19
C THR A 106 -5.05 -7.64 -3.70
N LEU A 107 -4.85 -6.44 -4.26
CA LEU A 107 -4.76 -6.23 -5.70
C LEU A 107 -3.31 -5.87 -6.09
N PRO A 108 -2.76 -6.50 -7.14
CA PRO A 108 -1.45 -6.15 -7.66
C PRO A 108 -1.56 -5.00 -8.67
N TYR A 109 -0.97 -3.86 -8.32
CA TYR A 109 -0.80 -2.72 -9.20
C TYR A 109 0.58 -2.82 -9.83
N ARG A 110 0.63 -3.37 -11.05
CA ARG A 110 1.86 -3.41 -11.86
C ARG A 110 1.89 -2.25 -12.84
N VAL A 111 3.00 -1.53 -12.85
CA VAL A 111 3.32 -0.46 -13.80
C VAL A 111 4.74 -0.65 -14.30
N GLU A 112 4.90 -0.67 -15.62
CA GLU A 112 6.19 -0.52 -16.30
C GLU A 112 6.42 0.98 -16.52
N LEU A 113 7.38 1.56 -15.82
CA LEU A 113 7.73 2.97 -15.88
C LEU A 113 8.47 3.28 -17.19
N ASP A 114 7.99 4.27 -17.93
CA ASP A 114 8.73 4.88 -19.03
C ASP A 114 9.61 6.02 -18.48
N LEU A 115 10.90 5.97 -18.77
CA LEU A 115 11.88 6.98 -18.34
C LEU A 115 11.69 8.33 -19.03
N HIS A 116 10.91 8.38 -20.10
CA HIS A 116 10.56 9.61 -20.80
C HIS A 116 9.32 10.30 -20.25
N TRP A 117 8.56 9.64 -19.36
CA TRP A 117 7.40 10.27 -18.74
C TRP A 117 7.81 11.38 -17.77
N SER A 118 7.11 12.50 -17.92
CA SER A 118 6.93 13.47 -16.85
C SER A 118 6.16 12.84 -15.68
N PHE A 119 6.23 13.48 -14.51
CA PHE A 119 5.44 13.04 -13.36
C PHE A 119 3.94 13.08 -13.65
N ASP A 120 3.47 14.08 -14.40
CA ASP A 120 2.05 14.20 -14.77
C ASP A 120 1.60 13.03 -15.66
N GLU A 121 2.44 12.60 -16.61
CA GLU A 121 2.16 11.44 -17.48
C GLU A 121 2.12 10.14 -16.67
N LEU A 122 3.07 9.95 -15.75
CA LEU A 122 3.05 8.81 -14.82
C LEU A 122 1.75 8.78 -14.01
N VAL A 123 1.34 9.93 -13.47
CA VAL A 123 0.15 10.01 -12.63
C VAL A 123 -1.12 9.69 -13.42
N GLN A 124 -1.24 10.15 -14.67
CA GLN A 124 -2.36 9.76 -15.53
C GLN A 124 -2.34 8.27 -15.86
N HIS A 125 -1.17 7.70 -16.14
CA HIS A 125 -1.03 6.26 -16.36
C HIS A 125 -1.45 5.44 -15.13
N VAL A 126 -0.99 5.84 -13.94
CA VAL A 126 -1.36 5.20 -12.67
C VAL A 126 -2.87 5.32 -12.43
N ARG A 127 -3.48 6.47 -12.74
CA ARG A 127 -4.94 6.65 -12.65
C ARG A 127 -5.69 5.63 -13.52
N GLU A 128 -5.33 5.53 -14.80
CA GLU A 128 -5.97 4.60 -15.75
C GLU A 128 -5.79 3.14 -15.31
N LYS A 129 -4.61 2.79 -14.83
CA LYS A 129 -4.30 1.47 -14.28
C LYS A 129 -5.14 1.16 -13.04
N CYS A 130 -5.25 2.11 -12.12
CA CYS A 130 -6.08 1.97 -10.92
C CYS A 130 -7.55 1.71 -11.29
N LEU A 131 -8.12 2.47 -12.23
CA LEU A 131 -9.50 2.26 -12.66
C LEU A 131 -9.70 0.87 -13.28
N SER A 132 -8.82 0.46 -14.19
CA SER A 132 -8.88 -0.86 -14.83
C SER A 132 -8.76 -2.01 -13.83
N ILE A 133 -7.90 -1.87 -12.81
CA ILE A 133 -7.72 -2.85 -11.75
C ILE A 133 -8.96 -2.94 -10.86
N LEU A 134 -9.56 -1.82 -10.50
CA LEU A 134 -10.75 -1.77 -9.65
C LEU A 134 -11.96 -2.44 -10.31
N GLU A 135 -12.13 -2.32 -11.64
CA GLU A 135 -13.17 -3.04 -12.39
C GLU A 135 -13.07 -4.57 -12.22
N HIS A 136 -11.86 -5.08 -12.01
CA HIS A 136 -11.55 -6.51 -11.88
C HIS A 136 -11.23 -6.93 -10.44
N SER A 137 -11.52 -6.08 -9.44
CA SER A 137 -11.11 -6.29 -8.04
C SER A 137 -11.79 -7.46 -7.33
N HIS A 138 -12.88 -7.96 -7.90
CA HIS A 138 -13.68 -9.05 -7.38
C HIS A 138 -13.02 -10.43 -7.60
N TYR A 139 -11.97 -10.49 -8.43
CA TYR A 139 -11.23 -11.72 -8.66
C TYR A 139 -10.16 -11.91 -7.57
N PRO A 140 -10.22 -12.96 -6.74
CA PRO A 140 -9.30 -13.11 -5.63
C PRO A 140 -7.85 -13.36 -6.08
N LEU A 141 -6.88 -12.76 -5.39
CA LEU A 141 -5.45 -12.88 -5.69
C LEU A 141 -4.97 -14.33 -5.81
N GLN A 142 -5.45 -15.23 -4.94
CA GLN A 142 -5.09 -16.65 -4.96
C GLN A 142 -5.42 -17.33 -6.30
N HIS A 143 -6.48 -16.89 -6.99
CA HIS A 143 -6.84 -17.42 -8.29
C HIS A 143 -5.99 -16.79 -9.40
N ILE A 144 -5.67 -15.49 -9.29
CA ILE A 144 -4.68 -14.83 -10.17
C ILE A 144 -3.35 -15.60 -10.15
N LEU A 145 -2.98 -16.09 -8.96
CA LEU A 145 -1.77 -16.85 -8.75
C LEU A 145 -1.86 -18.27 -9.32
N GLY A 146 -2.93 -19.00 -9.04
CA GLY A 146 -3.08 -20.41 -9.43
C GLY A 146 -3.23 -20.66 -10.92
N ASP A 147 -3.73 -19.68 -11.69
CA ASP A 147 -3.89 -19.81 -13.14
C ASP A 147 -2.56 -19.59 -13.89
N ASN A 148 -1.62 -18.87 -13.28
CA ASN A 148 -0.23 -18.88 -13.68
C ASN A 148 0.44 -20.07 -12.96
N ARG A 149 1.55 -20.64 -13.45
CA ARG A 149 2.23 -21.80 -12.81
C ARG A 149 2.92 -21.43 -11.47
N LEU A 150 2.34 -20.56 -10.65
CA LEU A 150 2.91 -19.94 -9.44
C LEU A 150 2.71 -20.79 -8.18
N ASN A 151 2.24 -22.03 -8.33
CA ASN A 151 1.95 -22.97 -7.24
C ASN A 151 3.20 -23.60 -6.57
N GLN A 152 4.42 -23.14 -6.83
CA GLN A 152 5.62 -23.81 -6.29
C GLN A 152 6.25 -23.12 -5.09
N SER A 153 5.91 -21.87 -4.80
CA SER A 153 6.45 -21.16 -3.64
C SER A 153 5.34 -20.40 -2.94
N ASN A 154 5.14 -20.66 -1.64
CA ASN A 154 4.23 -19.90 -0.74
C ASN A 154 4.66 -18.42 -0.56
N ILE A 155 5.34 -17.86 -1.55
CA ILE A 155 5.96 -16.55 -1.57
C ILE A 155 4.95 -15.64 -2.29
N SER A 156 4.29 -14.76 -1.53
CA SER A 156 3.54 -13.65 -2.10
C SER A 156 4.50 -12.84 -2.98
N PHE A 157 4.38 -12.81 -4.30
CA PHE A 157 5.26 -11.99 -5.15
C PHE A 157 5.23 -10.50 -4.81
N LEU A 158 4.19 -10.04 -4.12
CA LEU A 158 4.08 -8.70 -3.59
C LEU A 158 5.01 -8.54 -2.39
N GLU A 159 6.14 -7.86 -2.62
CA GLU A 159 7.13 -7.48 -1.61
C GLU A 159 6.86 -6.09 -1.01
N THR A 160 6.19 -5.25 -1.79
CA THR A 160 5.84 -3.88 -1.41
C THR A 160 4.33 -3.69 -1.31
N MET A 161 3.91 -2.89 -0.34
CA MET A 161 2.50 -2.53 -0.16
C MET A 161 2.32 -1.02 -0.09
N PHE A 162 1.18 -0.58 -0.59
CA PHE A 162 0.72 0.79 -0.49
C PHE A 162 -0.69 0.85 0.07
N ASP A 163 -0.90 1.76 1.01
CA ASP A 163 -2.24 2.07 1.52
C ASP A 163 -2.46 3.58 1.68
N PHE A 164 -3.71 3.99 1.57
CA PHE A 164 -4.14 5.37 1.82
C PHE A 164 -5.35 5.34 2.74
N VAL A 165 -5.19 5.85 3.96
CA VAL A 165 -6.20 5.80 5.00
C VAL A 165 -6.66 7.21 5.34
N ASN A 166 -7.97 7.44 5.25
CA ASN A 166 -8.58 8.63 5.84
C ASN A 166 -8.84 8.37 7.32
N VAL A 167 -8.19 9.15 8.19
CA VAL A 167 -8.35 9.04 9.64
C VAL A 167 -9.30 10.13 10.10
N SER A 168 -10.58 9.79 10.26
CA SER A 168 -11.57 10.64 10.94
C SER A 168 -11.49 10.41 12.45
N LYS A 169 -11.44 11.49 13.25
CA LYS A 169 -11.39 11.45 14.71
C LYS A 169 -12.69 10.96 15.39
N ASP A 170 -13.79 10.80 14.65
CA ASP A 170 -15.13 10.70 15.23
C ASP A 170 -15.47 9.37 15.95
N VAL A 171 -14.47 8.58 16.33
CA VAL A 171 -14.65 7.46 17.26
C VAL A 171 -13.79 7.69 18.50
N GLU A 172 -13.94 8.85 19.14
CA GLU A 172 -13.32 9.10 20.45
C GLU A 172 -14.01 8.31 21.57
N TYR A 173 -15.30 7.94 21.43
CA TYR A 173 -16.01 7.12 22.41
C TYR A 173 -17.09 6.25 21.76
N LEU A 174 -16.99 4.92 21.92
CA LEU A 174 -18.16 4.05 21.81
C LEU A 174 -18.93 4.17 23.12
N CYS A 175 -19.96 5.01 23.16
CA CYS A 175 -20.88 5.05 24.30
C CYS A 175 -21.82 3.85 24.22
N LEU A 176 -21.50 2.79 24.96
CA LEU A 176 -22.50 1.79 25.34
C LEU A 176 -23.35 2.41 26.46
N SER A 177 -24.67 2.28 26.38
CA SER A 177 -25.57 2.85 27.38
C SER A 177 -25.19 2.38 28.79
N GLY A 178 -24.57 3.27 29.58
CA GLY A 178 -24.11 2.99 30.95
C GLY A 178 -22.62 2.63 31.11
N ALA A 179 -21.80 2.67 30.06
CA ALA A 179 -20.36 2.42 30.15
C ALA A 179 -19.55 3.37 29.24
N ASN A 180 -18.48 3.95 29.80
CA ASN A 180 -17.48 4.67 29.04
C ASN A 180 -16.44 3.66 28.55
N LEU A 181 -16.33 3.50 27.22
CA LEU A 181 -15.23 2.74 26.62
C LEU A 181 -14.05 3.69 26.40
N GLU A 182 -12.94 3.41 27.06
CA GLU A 182 -11.65 4.05 26.77
C GLU A 182 -10.88 3.15 25.80
N ARG A 183 -10.39 3.73 24.69
CA ARG A 183 -9.57 2.99 23.73
C ARG A 183 -8.22 2.73 24.37
N ILE A 184 -7.97 1.48 24.78
CA ILE A 184 -6.62 1.04 25.11
C ILE A 184 -5.83 1.03 23.80
N SER A 185 -4.91 1.97 23.63
CA SER A 185 -3.90 1.89 22.59
C SER A 185 -3.09 0.62 22.88
N LEU A 186 -3.11 -0.37 21.99
CA LEU A 186 -2.13 -1.45 22.03
C LEU A 186 -0.77 -0.88 21.61
N GLU A 187 -0.16 -0.06 22.47
CA GLU A 187 1.20 0.48 22.30
C GLU A 187 2.28 -0.63 22.35
N GLN A 188 1.87 -1.90 22.46
CA GLN A 188 2.76 -3.05 22.60
C GLN A 188 2.33 -4.26 21.76
N SER A 189 1.53 -4.09 20.70
CA SER A 189 1.60 -5.11 19.65
C SER A 189 2.95 -4.96 19.00
N LEU A 190 3.83 -5.94 19.14
CA LEU A 190 5.01 -6.07 18.28
C LEU A 190 4.52 -5.86 16.85
N GLU A 191 4.76 -4.69 16.26
CA GLU A 191 4.28 -4.43 14.91
C GLU A 191 4.98 -5.47 14.04
N MET A 192 4.20 -6.32 13.41
CA MET A 192 4.73 -7.34 12.53
C MET A 192 4.59 -6.83 11.11
N SER A 193 5.70 -6.77 10.38
CA SER A 193 5.63 -6.56 8.94
C SER A 193 5.38 -7.89 8.27
N LYS A 194 4.43 -7.95 7.34
CA LYS A 194 4.19 -9.11 6.46
C LYS A 194 4.87 -8.95 5.09
N PHE A 195 5.44 -7.77 4.85
CA PHE A 195 6.02 -7.33 3.59
C PHE A 195 7.42 -6.76 3.85
N ASP A 196 8.24 -6.64 2.81
CA ASP A 196 9.59 -6.10 2.98
C ASP A 196 9.54 -4.60 3.22
N PHE A 197 8.65 -3.93 2.49
CA PHE A 197 8.41 -2.50 2.61
C PHE A 197 6.92 -2.19 2.45
N SER A 198 6.39 -1.30 3.27
CA SER A 198 5.00 -0.83 3.17
C SER A 198 4.97 0.67 3.42
N LEU A 199 4.25 1.39 2.56
CA LEU A 199 4.04 2.82 2.69
C LEU A 199 2.55 3.11 2.88
N THR A 200 2.20 3.79 3.95
CA THR A 200 0.83 4.22 4.23
C THR A 200 0.77 5.74 4.32
N PHE A 201 -0.07 6.36 3.50
CA PHE A 201 -0.45 7.75 3.73
C PHE A 201 -1.71 7.81 4.61
N GLU A 202 -1.65 8.60 5.67
CA GLU A 202 -2.77 8.88 6.54
C GLU A 202 -3.17 10.34 6.40
N TYR A 203 -4.42 10.59 6.01
CA TYR A 203 -4.96 11.93 5.86
C TYR A 203 -6.07 12.17 6.88
N ASN A 204 -5.93 13.22 7.68
CA ASN A 204 -6.98 13.68 8.59
C ASN A 204 -7.64 14.95 8.04
N PRO A 205 -8.89 14.87 7.55
CA PRO A 205 -9.62 16.02 7.02
C PRO A 205 -10.23 16.90 8.13
N SER A 206 -10.40 16.37 9.35
CA SER A 206 -11.18 16.99 10.43
C SER A 206 -10.33 17.81 11.42
N SER A 207 -9.00 17.77 11.32
CA SER A 207 -8.14 18.60 12.16
C SER A 207 -8.11 20.04 11.64
N ASP A 208 -8.18 21.01 12.55
CA ASP A 208 -8.07 22.46 12.30
C ASP A 208 -6.86 22.81 11.38
N ASN A 209 -5.82 21.96 11.42
CA ASN A 209 -4.78 21.86 10.41
C ASN A 209 -4.89 20.51 9.69
N LYS A 210 -5.25 20.50 8.40
CA LYS A 210 -5.23 19.31 7.53
C LYS A 210 -3.88 18.61 7.67
N ARG A 211 -3.86 17.38 8.18
CA ARG A 211 -2.61 16.65 8.45
C ARG A 211 -2.48 15.47 7.51
N LEU A 212 -1.37 15.45 6.77
CA LEU A 212 -0.92 14.31 5.98
C LEU A 212 0.30 13.71 6.66
N LEU A 213 0.22 12.43 6.98
CA LEU A 213 1.30 11.63 7.56
C LEU A 213 1.67 10.54 6.56
N CYS A 214 2.96 10.26 6.43
CA CYS A 214 3.46 9.07 5.78
C CYS A 214 4.05 8.14 6.85
N ARG A 215 3.56 6.90 6.90
CA ARG A 215 4.11 5.83 7.72
C ARG A 215 4.80 4.83 6.81
N CYS A 216 6.10 4.64 7.05
CA CYS A 216 6.90 3.62 6.42
C CYS A 216 7.08 2.46 7.40
N VAL A 217 6.71 1.26 6.99
CA VAL A 217 6.86 0.03 7.77
C VAL A 217 7.72 -0.95 6.98
N CYS A 218 8.71 -1.54 7.63
CA CYS A 218 9.60 -2.50 6.99
C CYS A 218 9.97 -3.63 7.94
N SER A 219 10.45 -4.74 7.38
CA SER A 219 10.93 -5.85 8.20
C SER A 219 12.28 -5.53 8.85
N LYS A 220 12.34 -5.58 10.19
CA LYS A 220 13.62 -5.49 10.92
C LYS A 220 14.57 -6.58 10.49
N ASN A 221 14.10 -7.73 10.01
CA ASN A 221 15.00 -8.81 9.62
C ASN A 221 15.88 -8.46 8.41
N GLN A 222 15.52 -7.43 7.63
CA GLN A 222 16.25 -6.98 6.44
C GLN A 222 16.88 -5.59 6.58
N LEU A 223 16.28 -4.68 7.35
CA LEU A 223 16.67 -3.26 7.43
C LEU A 223 16.96 -2.83 8.88
N PHE A 224 17.78 -1.78 9.03
CA PHE A 224 18.26 -1.10 10.24
C PHE A 224 19.30 -1.87 11.06
N GLN A 225 20.59 -1.60 10.81
CA GLN A 225 21.66 -1.81 11.79
C GLN A 225 21.77 -0.56 12.70
N LYS A 226 21.93 -0.79 14.02
CA LYS A 226 22.25 0.26 15.00
C LYS A 226 23.70 0.69 14.88
#